data_AF-A0A923YS12-F1
#
_entry.id   AF-A0A923YS12-F1
#
_cell.length_a   1.000
_cell.length_b   1.000
_cell.length_c   1.000
_cell.angle_alpha   90.00
_cell.angle_beta   90.00
_cell.angle_gamma   90.00
#
_symmetry.space_group_name_H-M   'P 1'
#
loop_
_entity.id
_entity.type
_entity.pdbx_description
1 polymer ?
#
loop_
_entity_poly.entity_id
_entity_poly.type
_entity_poly.pdbx_seq_one_letter_code
_entity_poly.pdbx_strand_id
1 'polypeptide(L)' 'MKTRNFISFGKIAVALLITISSFAQKEKTTTVGGAAMYPSKNIIENAVKSKDHTTLVAAVKAAGLV' A
#
# COMPACT_ATOMS: atom_id res chain seq x y z
N MET A 1 -36.34 -9.77 -29.84
CA MET A 1 -35.76 -8.53 -29.26
C MET A 1 -35.38 -8.64 -27.77
N LYS A 2 -35.88 -9.61 -26.97
CA LYS A 2 -35.59 -9.72 -25.52
C LYS A 2 -34.16 -10.15 -25.14
N THR A 3 -33.44 -10.89 -25.99
CA THR A 3 -32.09 -11.41 -25.68
C THR A 3 -30.96 -10.39 -25.87
N ARG A 4 -31.19 -9.33 -26.65
CA ARG A 4 -30.22 -8.24 -26.86
C ARG A 4 -30.02 -7.37 -25.61
N ASN A 5 -31.05 -7.23 -24.78
CA ASN A 5 -30.99 -6.43 -23.55
C ASN A 5 -30.21 -7.14 -22.44
N PHE A 6 -30.31 -8.47 -22.33
CA PHE A 6 -29.54 -9.27 -21.37
C PHE A 6 -28.03 -9.23 -21.67
N ILE A 7 -27.66 -9.28 -22.95
CA ILE A 7 -26.25 -9.14 -23.37
C ILE A 7 -25.72 -7.73 -23.05
N SER A 8 -26.57 -6.70 -23.13
CA SER A 8 -26.19 -5.32 -22.76
C SER A 8 -25.98 -5.14 -21.26
N PHE A 9 -26.86 -5.72 -20.42
CA PHE A 9 -26.70 -5.72 -18.96
C PHE A 9 -25.44 -6.45 -18.50
N GLY A 10 -25.11 -7.59 -19.13
CA GLY A 10 -23.89 -8.34 -18.83
C GLY A 10 -22.61 -7.54 -19.10
N LYS A 11 -22.58 -6.73 -20.17
CA LYS A 11 -21.42 -5.87 -20.49
C LYS A 11 -21.23 -4.74 -19.48
N ILE A 12 -22.31 -4.15 -18.98
CA ILE A 12 -22.26 -3.10 -17.95
C ILE A 12 -21.75 -3.67 -16.62
N ALA A 13 -22.22 -4.86 -16.23
CA ALA A 13 -21.75 -5.53 -15.01
C ALA A 13 -20.26 -5.89 -15.06
N VAL A 14 -19.77 -6.36 -16.21
CA VAL A 14 -18.33 -6.67 -16.41
C VAL A 14 -17.49 -5.38 -16.44
N ALA A 15 -17.96 -4.31 -17.08
CA ALA A 15 -17.27 -3.02 -17.07
C ALA A 15 -17.16 -2.44 -15.65
N LEU A 16 -18.21 -2.56 -14.84
CA LEU A 16 -18.18 -2.11 -13.44
C LEU A 16 -17.15 -2.89 -12.62
N LEU A 17 -17.06 -4.22 -12.78
CA LEU A 17 -16.07 -5.04 -12.08
C LEU A 17 -14.61 -4.68 -12.42
N ILE A 18 -14.32 -4.23 -13.64
CA ILE A 18 -12.97 -3.84 -14.07
C ILE A 18 -12.54 -2.51 -13.41
N THR A 19 -13.48 -1.58 -13.17
CA THR A 19 -13.15 -0.27 -12.57
C THR A 19 -12.73 -0.32 -11.10
N ILE A 20 -13.09 -1.38 -10.36
CA ILE A 20 -12.79 -1.52 -8.93
C ILE A 20 -11.31 -1.92 -8.71
N SER A 21 -10.70 -2.59 -9.69
CA SER A 21 -9.33 -3.10 -9.61
C SER A 21 -8.24 -2.01 -9.68
N SER A 22 -8.60 -0.79 -10.07
CA SER A 22 -7.65 0.31 -10.32
C SER A 22 -7.14 1.00 -9.05
N PHE A 23 -7.67 0.70 -7.86
CA PHE A 23 -7.28 1.36 -6.61
C PHE A 23 -6.05 0.76 -5.91
N ALA A 24 -5.47 -0.34 -6.43
CA ALA A 24 -4.27 -0.95 -5.87
C ALA A 24 -2.98 -0.30 -6.40
N GLN A 25 -2.72 0.98 -6.07
CA GLN A 25 -1.44 1.63 -6.38
C GLN A 25 -0.39 1.28 -5.32
N LYS A 26 0.67 0.56 -5.74
CA LYS A 26 1.82 0.25 -4.90
C LYS A 26 2.61 1.54 -4.60
N GLU A 27 2.95 1.78 -3.35
CA GLU A 27 3.77 2.94 -2.96
C GLU A 27 5.15 2.90 -3.63
N LYS A 28 5.66 4.07 -4.02
CA LYS A 28 7.04 4.20 -4.50
C LYS A 28 7.98 4.17 -3.31
N THR A 29 8.50 2.99 -2.99
CA THR A 29 9.43 2.77 -1.87
C THR A 29 10.87 3.04 -2.27
N THR A 30 11.67 3.59 -1.35
CA THR A 30 13.13 3.66 -1.47
C THR A 30 13.80 2.57 -0.64
N THR A 31 15.00 2.15 -1.02
CA THR A 31 15.77 1.18 -0.24
C THR A 31 16.86 1.90 0.55
N VAL A 32 16.89 1.71 1.88
CA VAL A 32 17.89 2.28 2.78
C VAL A 32 18.41 1.16 3.67
N GLY A 33 19.73 0.97 3.74
CA GLY A 33 20.33 -0.11 4.55
C GLY A 33 19.80 -1.51 4.20
N GLY A 34 19.47 -1.75 2.92
CA GLY A 34 18.93 -3.03 2.44
C GLY A 34 17.44 -3.29 2.74
N ALA A 35 16.72 -2.35 3.36
CA ALA A 35 15.29 -2.47 3.65
C ALA A 35 14.47 -1.37 2.93
N ALA A 36 13.21 -1.66 2.63
CA ALA A 36 12.30 -0.71 2.00
C ALA A 36 11.76 0.31 3.04
N MET A 37 11.83 1.59 2.70
CA MET A 37 11.12 2.67 3.40
C MET A 37 9.86 3.06 2.65
N TYR A 38 8.74 3.05 3.36
CA TYR A 38 7.41 3.37 2.86
C TYR A 38 7.08 4.83 3.15
N PRO A 39 6.71 5.62 2.13
CA PRO A 39 6.24 6.99 2.31
C PRO A 39 5.05 7.14 3.26
N SER A 40 4.17 6.14 3.35
CA SER A 40 3.02 6.15 4.27
C SER A 40 3.38 5.99 5.75
N LYS A 41 4.64 5.69 6.07
CA LYS A 41 5.11 5.39 7.43
C LYS A 41 6.10 6.44 7.90
N ASN A 42 6.11 6.69 9.20
CA ASN A 42 7.12 7.54 9.81
C ASN A 42 8.50 6.85 9.81
N ILE A 43 9.54 7.60 10.17
CA ILE A 43 10.93 7.11 10.13
C ILE A 43 11.13 5.90 11.05
N ILE A 44 10.49 5.88 12.21
CA ILE A 44 10.67 4.81 13.20
C ILE A 44 9.89 3.55 12.84
N GLU A 45 8.68 3.69 12.30
CA GLU A 45 7.88 2.58 11.75
C GLU A 45 8.58 1.90 10.56
N ASN A 46 9.36 2.66 9.80
CA ASN A 46 10.22 2.10 8.76
C ASN A 46 11.49 1.47 9.35
N ALA A 47 12.15 2.16 10.29
CA ALA A 47 13.44 1.74 10.85
C ALA A 47 13.35 0.52 11.77
N VAL A 48 12.21 0.26 12.42
CA VAL A 48 12.02 -0.94 13.28
C VAL A 48 12.18 -2.27 12.53
N LYS A 49 12.07 -2.24 11.19
CA LYS A 49 12.28 -3.41 10.32
C LYS A 49 13.74 -3.58 9.89
N SER A 50 14.60 -2.62 10.17
CA SER A 50 16.03 -2.67 9.86
C SER A 50 16.81 -3.26 11.03
N LYS A 51 17.78 -4.14 10.72
CA LYS A 51 18.69 -4.71 11.72
C LYS A 51 19.66 -3.67 12.30
N ASP A 52 20.01 -2.66 11.51
CA ASP A 52 21.06 -1.69 11.85
C ASP A 52 20.55 -0.56 12.76
N HIS A 53 19.24 -0.35 12.84
CA HIS A 53 18.64 0.81 13.51
C HIS A 53 17.95 0.47 14.85
N THR A 54 18.22 -0.71 15.42
CA THR A 54 17.55 -1.20 16.64
C THR A 54 17.80 -0.32 17.85
N THR A 55 19.06 0.08 18.11
CA THR A 55 19.42 0.96 19.23
C THR A 55 18.81 2.35 19.09
N LEU A 56 18.85 2.92 17.88
CA LEU A 56 18.26 4.24 17.61
C LEU A 56 16.74 4.21 17.83
N VAL A 57 16.05 3.23 17.27
CA VAL A 57 14.60 3.07 17.43
C VAL A 57 14.21 2.89 18.90
N ALA A 58 14.96 2.11 19.66
CA ALA A 58 14.71 1.92 21.09
C ALA A 58 14.86 3.25 21.88
N ALA A 59 15.91 4.03 21.59
CA ALA A 59 16.14 5.31 22.25
C ALA A 59 15.03 6.33 21.94
N VAL A 60 14.62 6.45 20.67
CA VAL A 60 13.57 7.39 20.25
C VAL A 60 12.21 7.01 20.85
N LYS A 61 11.91 5.72 20.95
CA LYS A 61 10.71 5.22 21.64
C LYS A 61 10.75 5.49 23.14
N ALA A 62 11.89 5.26 23.80
CA ALA A 62 12.07 5.56 25.22
C ALA A 62 11.93 7.06 25.53
N ALA A 63 12.29 7.92 24.57
CA ALA A 63 12.15 9.36 24.66
C ALA A 63 10.73 9.88 24.35
N GLY A 64 9.79 9.01 23.95
CA GLY A 64 8.40 9.40 23.63
C GLY A 64 8.25 10.29 22.40
N LEU A 65 9.20 10.22 21.45
CA LEU A 65 9.27 11.08 20.28
C LEU A 65 8.53 10.50 19.04
N VAL A 66 7.73 9.45 19.25
CA VAL A 66 6.99 8.71 18.22
C VAL A 66 5.66 8.15 18.71
#